data_AF-A0A7K3ZKJ9-F1
#
_entry.id   AF-A0A7K3ZKJ9-F1
#
_cell.length_a   1.000
_cell.length_b   1.000
_cell.length_c   1.000
_cell.angle_alpha   90.00
_cell.angle_beta   90.00
_cell.angle_gamma   90.00
#
_symmetry.space_group_name_H-M   'P 1'
#
loop_
_entity.id
_entity.type
_entity.pdbx_description
1 polymer ?
#
loop_
_entity_poly.entity_id
_entity_poly.type
_entity_poly.pdbx_seq_one_letter_code
_entity_poly.pdbx_strand_id
1 'polypeptide(L)'
;MIDGFFEIVMLLCFAAAWPFSIYRSLMSRSTKGKSLVFMLIVMVGYTAGILNKFVTGQVDHVLYFYFLDLGLVATDALLWIRNRAYERMTGRIAVRP
;
A
#
# COMPACT_ATOMS: atom_id res chain seq x y z
N MET A 1 -21.25 12.37 -14.77
CA MET A 1 -20.31 12.35 -15.93
C MET A 1 -19.24 13.42 -15.70
N ILE A 2 -18.36 13.25 -14.71
CA ILE A 2 -17.01 12.65 -14.72
C ILE A 2 -16.77 12.32 -13.24
N ASP A 3 -17.64 11.49 -12.69
CA ASP A 3 -17.80 11.38 -11.26
C ASP A 3 -16.60 10.58 -10.73
N GLY A 4 -15.82 11.17 -9.83
CA GLY A 4 -14.58 10.56 -9.33
C GLY A 4 -13.33 10.79 -10.19
N PHE A 5 -13.29 11.75 -11.13
CA PHE A 5 -12.04 12.03 -11.89
C PHE A 5 -10.82 12.24 -11.00
N PHE A 6 -10.94 13.18 -10.05
CA PHE A 6 -9.86 13.49 -9.11
C PHE A 6 -9.56 12.33 -8.16
N GLU A 7 -10.57 11.51 -7.85
CA GLU A 7 -10.42 10.30 -7.05
C GLU A 7 -9.58 9.26 -7.81
N ILE A 8 -9.87 9.02 -9.09
CA ILE A 8 -9.09 8.14 -9.97
C ILE A 8 -7.66 8.67 -10.11
N VAL A 9 -7.47 9.96 -10.37
CA VAL A 9 -6.12 10.55 -10.50
C VAL A 9 -5.33 10.36 -9.21
N MET A 10 -5.95 10.62 -8.06
CA MET A 10 -5.35 10.40 -6.74
C MET A 10 -4.95 8.93 -6.56
N LEU A 11 -5.86 7.98 -6.83
CA LEU A 11 -5.58 6.54 -6.72
C LEU A 11 -4.53 6.06 -7.72
N LEU A 12 -4.44 6.66 -8.91
CA LEU A 12 -3.38 6.33 -9.87
C LEU A 12 -2.01 6.84 -9.40
N CYS A 13 -1.94 8.06 -8.87
CA CYS A 13 -0.71 8.60 -8.28
C CYS A 13 -0.23 7.75 -7.11
N PHE A 14 -1.18 7.31 -6.30
CA PHE A 14 -0.97 6.34 -5.24
C PHE A 14 -0.48 5.02 -5.81
N ALA A 15 -1.24 4.34 -6.67
CA ALA A 15 -0.88 3.08 -7.29
C ALA A 15 0.52 3.10 -7.92
N ALA A 16 0.94 4.21 -8.52
CA ALA A 16 2.28 4.38 -9.07
C ALA A 16 3.39 4.37 -8.00
N ALA A 17 3.14 4.86 -6.79
CA ALA A 17 4.12 4.92 -5.70
C ALA A 17 4.50 3.53 -5.16
N TRP A 18 3.57 2.57 -5.13
CA TRP A 18 3.82 1.25 -4.57
C TRP A 18 4.79 0.36 -5.37
N PRO A 19 4.72 0.26 -6.71
CA PRO A 19 5.71 -0.46 -7.51
C PRO A 19 7.15 -0.04 -7.21
N PHE A 20 7.43 1.26 -7.07
CA PHE A 20 8.76 1.74 -6.66
C PHE A 20 9.12 1.29 -5.24
N SER A 21 8.15 1.33 -4.33
CA SER A 21 8.30 0.89 -2.94
C SER A 21 8.61 -0.62 -2.84
N ILE A 22 7.87 -1.43 -3.59
CA ILE A 22 8.00 -2.89 -3.70
C ILE A 22 9.33 -3.26 -4.34
N TYR A 23 9.67 -2.65 -5.48
CA TYR A 23 10.92 -2.89 -6.18
C TYR A 23 12.14 -2.67 -5.28
N ARG A 24 12.17 -1.55 -4.55
CA ARG A 24 13.23 -1.27 -3.56
C ARG A 24 13.24 -2.27 -2.42
N SER A 25 12.07 -2.71 -1.94
CA SER A 25 11.95 -3.73 -0.89
C SER A 25 12.53 -5.08 -1.34
N LEU A 26 12.29 -5.47 -2.59
CA LEU A 26 12.82 -6.72 -3.17
C LEU A 26 14.33 -6.66 -3.36
N MET A 27 14.85 -5.55 -3.89
CA MET A 27 16.28 -5.40 -4.20
C MET A 27 17.13 -5.21 -2.93
N SER A 28 16.70 -4.34 -2.01
CA SER A 28 17.48 -4.07 -0.79
C SER A 28 17.38 -5.17 0.26
N ARG A 29 16.29 -5.96 0.25
CA ARG A 29 15.95 -6.94 1.29
C ARG A 29 16.02 -6.35 2.71
N SER A 30 15.73 -5.05 2.85
CA SER A 30 15.79 -4.35 4.13
C SER A 30 14.46 -3.68 4.46
N THR A 31 14.23 -3.45 5.75
CA THR A 31 13.09 -2.68 6.26
C THR A 31 13.40 -1.20 6.52
N LYS A 32 14.66 -0.77 6.30
CA LYS A 32 15.08 0.62 6.54
C LYS A 32 14.27 1.61 5.68
N GLY A 33 13.83 2.71 6.32
CA GLY A 33 13.06 3.77 5.67
C GLY A 33 11.59 3.42 5.40
N LYS A 34 11.10 2.26 5.85
CA LYS A 34 9.70 1.85 5.67
C LYS A 34 9.00 1.66 7.00
N SER A 35 7.79 2.21 7.12
CA SER A 35 6.94 2.08 8.30
C SER A 35 5.78 1.13 8.04
N LEU A 36 5.76 -0.01 8.75
CA LEU A 36 4.62 -0.94 8.70
C LEU A 36 3.33 -0.27 9.15
N VAL A 37 3.40 0.56 10.21
CA VAL A 37 2.25 1.28 10.74
C VAL A 37 1.65 2.20 9.69
N PHE A 38 2.47 2.92 8.92
CA PHE A 38 1.99 3.75 7.82
C PHE A 38 1.25 2.93 6.76
N MET A 39 1.81 1.78 6.34
CA MET A 39 1.15 0.88 5.39
C MET A 39 -0.19 0.36 5.92
N LEU A 40 -0.27 0.02 7.22
CA LEU A 40 -1.52 -0.39 7.86
C LEU A 40 -2.58 0.73 7.87
N ILE A 41 -2.18 1.97 8.20
CA ILE A 41 -3.07 3.13 8.18
C ILE A 41 -3.64 3.34 6.77
N VAL A 42 -2.80 3.26 5.74
CA VAL A 42 -3.23 3.40 4.35
C VAL A 42 -4.18 2.28 3.93
N MET A 43 -3.93 1.02 4.35
CA MET A 43 -4.86 -0.10 4.12
C MET A 43 -6.25 0.15 4.73
N VAL A 44 -6.30 0.68 5.95
CA VAL A 44 -7.56 1.06 6.60
C VAL A 44 -8.26 2.17 5.82
N GLY A 45 -7.52 3.17 5.35
CA GLY A 45 -8.05 4.25 4.51
C GLY A 45 -8.70 3.74 3.22
N TYR A 46 -8.03 2.85 2.49
CA TYR A 46 -8.60 2.24 1.28
C TYR A 46 -9.83 1.38 1.58
N THR A 47 -9.80 0.61 2.67
CA THR A 47 -10.95 -0.20 3.09
C THR A 47 -12.15 0.69 3.44
N ALA A 48 -11.93 1.80 4.14
CA ALA A 48 -12.97 2.77 4.44
C ALA A 48 -13.56 3.41 3.16
N GLY A 49 -12.72 3.75 2.17
CA GLY A 49 -13.16 4.25 0.87
C GLY A 49 -14.04 3.24 0.11
N ILE A 50 -13.61 1.97 0.08
CA ILE A 50 -14.38 0.86 -0.50
C ILE A 50 -15.74 0.73 0.20
N LEU A 51 -15.76 0.66 1.54
CA LEU A 51 -16.99 0.55 2.32
C LEU A 51 -17.92 1.74 2.07
N ASN A 52 -17.39 2.96 1.98
CA ASN A 52 -18.19 4.15 1.69
C ASN A 52 -18.91 4.02 0.34
N LYS A 53 -18.22 3.56 -0.73
CA LYS A 53 -18.83 3.32 -2.05
C LYS A 53 -19.97 2.30 -2.00
N PHE A 54 -19.83 1.24 -1.19
CA PHE A 54 -20.91 0.26 -0.98
C PHE A 54 -22.09 0.83 -0.19
N VAL A 55 -21.82 1.56 0.90
CA VAL A 55 -22.86 2.14 1.77
C VAL A 55 -23.66 3.22 1.05
N THR A 56 -23.01 4.04 0.20
CA THR A 56 -23.69 5.10 -0.58
C THR A 56 -24.34 4.59 -1.86
N GLY A 57 -24.14 3.30 -2.22
CA GLY A 57 -24.61 2.71 -3.47
C GLY A 57 -23.88 3.22 -4.71
N GLN A 58 -22.78 3.96 -4.56
CA GLN A 58 -21.96 4.51 -5.64
C GLN A 58 -20.90 3.49 -6.09
N VAL A 59 -21.33 2.28 -6.42
CA VAL A 59 -20.42 1.24 -6.92
C VAL A 59 -20.12 1.50 -8.38
N ASP A 60 -18.96 2.10 -8.63
CA ASP A 60 -18.48 2.50 -9.95
C ASP A 60 -17.12 1.86 -10.26
N HIS A 61 -16.55 2.22 -11.41
CA HIS A 61 -15.24 1.73 -11.86
C HIS A 61 -14.07 2.25 -11.01
N VAL A 62 -14.26 3.26 -10.15
CA VAL A 62 -13.21 3.77 -9.25
C VAL A 62 -12.81 2.70 -8.23
N LEU A 63 -13.75 1.82 -7.88
CA LEU A 63 -13.54 0.73 -6.93
C LEU A 63 -12.40 -0.21 -7.35
N TYR A 64 -12.18 -0.40 -8.64
CA TYR A 64 -11.06 -1.21 -9.15
C TYR A 64 -9.70 -0.64 -8.71
N PHE A 65 -9.55 0.68 -8.71
CA PHE A 65 -8.31 1.33 -8.29
C PHE A 65 -8.11 1.25 -6.78
N TYR A 66 -9.18 1.31 -5.99
CA TYR A 66 -9.10 1.06 -4.54
C TYR A 66 -8.60 -0.36 -4.22
N PHE A 67 -9.14 -1.37 -4.90
CA PHE A 67 -8.68 -2.75 -4.70
C PHE A 67 -7.25 -2.97 -5.18
N LEU A 68 -6.87 -2.34 -6.30
CA LEU A 68 -5.50 -2.37 -6.80
C LEU A 68 -4.53 -1.78 -5.76
N ASP A 69 -4.84 -0.58 -5.26
CA ASP A 69 -4.04 0.10 -4.25
C ASP A 69 -3.93 -0.73 -2.97
N LEU A 70 -5.06 -1.27 -2.49
CA LEU A 70 -5.11 -2.13 -1.31
C LEU A 70 -4.22 -3.38 -1.49
N GLY A 71 -4.26 -4.02 -2.66
CA GLY A 71 -3.41 -5.18 -2.99
C GLY A 71 -1.93 -4.82 -3.07
N LEU A 72 -1.59 -3.67 -3.65
CA LEU A 72 -0.22 -3.17 -3.76
C LEU A 72 0.38 -2.86 -2.38
N VAL A 73 -0.35 -2.15 -1.52
CA VAL A 73 0.11 -1.87 -0.15
C VAL A 73 0.19 -3.12 0.71
N ALA A 74 -0.74 -4.07 0.55
CA ALA A 74 -0.68 -5.35 1.24
C ALA A 74 0.56 -6.15 0.82
N THR A 75 0.87 -6.18 -0.48
CA THR A 75 2.07 -6.84 -1.00
C THR A 75 3.35 -6.22 -0.42
N ASP A 76 3.43 -4.89 -0.38
CA ASP A 76 4.58 -4.19 0.20
C ASP A 76 4.71 -4.43 1.71
N ALA A 77 3.59 -4.49 2.44
CA ALA A 77 3.56 -4.83 3.85
C ALA A 77 4.02 -6.28 4.11
N LEU A 78 3.61 -7.25 3.28
CA LEU A 78 4.08 -8.63 3.36
C LEU A 78 5.58 -8.73 3.09
N LEU A 79 6.09 -7.99 2.09
CA LEU A 79 7.53 -7.91 1.83
C LEU A 79 8.29 -7.29 3.00
N TRP A 80 7.73 -6.27 3.65
CA TRP A 80 8.32 -5.70 4.86
C TRP A 80 8.41 -6.75 5.98
N ILE A 81 7.35 -7.54 6.21
CA ILE A 81 7.35 -8.60 7.23
C ILE A 81 8.40 -9.66 6.89
N ARG A 82 8.48 -10.10 5.62
CA ARG A 82 9.48 -11.05 5.13
C ARG A 82 10.90 -10.53 5.37
N ASN A 83 11.18 -9.30 4.96
CA ASN A 83 12.50 -8.68 5.11
C ASN A 83 12.84 -8.48 6.60
N ARG A 84 11.85 -8.17 7.45
CA ARG A 84 12.04 -8.06 8.90
C ARG A 84 12.44 -9.38 9.51
N ALA A 85 11.81 -10.48 9.10
CA ALA A 85 12.18 -11.82 9.54
C ALA A 85 13.62 -12.16 9.12
N TYR A 86 13.98 -11.85 7.87
CA TYR A 86 15.33 -12.06 7.35
C TYR A 86 16.40 -11.25 8.12
N GLU A 87 16.13 -9.97 8.41
CA GLU A 87 17.01 -9.12 9.20
C GLU A 87 17.22 -9.67 10.63
N ARG A 88 16.14 -10.14 11.26
CA ARG A 88 16.21 -10.80 12.58
C ARG A 88 17.05 -12.07 12.55
N MET A 89 16.88 -12.92 11.53
CA MET A 89 17.63 -14.18 11.39
C MET A 89 19.13 -13.95 11.12
N THR A 90 19.46 -12.93 10.34
CA THR A 90 20.86 -12.64 9.94
C THR A 90 21.60 -11.72 10.91
N GLY A 91 20.98 -11.33 12.03
CA GLY A 91 21.55 -10.38 12.99
C GLY A 91 21.77 -8.98 12.41
N ARG A 92 21.24 -8.69 11.22
CA ARG A 92 21.27 -7.36 10.62
C ARG A 92 20.26 -6.49 11.35
N ILE A 93 20.71 -5.75 12.35
CA ILE A 93 19.88 -4.75 13.01
C ILE A 93 19.47 -3.74 11.93
N ALA A 94 18.16 -3.61 11.68
CA ALA A 94 17.63 -2.41 11.04
C ALA A 94 17.99 -1.24 11.95
N VAL A 95 19.16 -0.63 11.73
CA VAL A 95 19.57 0.62 12.37
C VAL A 95 18.43 1.59 12.08
N ARG A 96 17.60 1.85 13.09
CA ARG A 96 16.50 2.81 12.99
C ARG A 96 17.16 4.17 12.69
N PRO A 97 16.78 4.87 11.61
CA PRO A 97 16.99 6.31 11.60
C PRO A 97 16.12 6.97 12.68
#